data_AF-A0A168NC03-F1
#
_entry.id   AF-A0A168NC03-F1
#
_cell.length_a   1.000
_cell.length_b   1.000
_cell.length_c   1.000
_cell.angle_alpha   90.00
_cell.angle_beta   90.00
_cell.angle_gamma   90.00
#
_symmetry.space_group_name_H-M   'P 1'
#
loop_
_entity.id
_entity.type
_entity.pdbx_description
1 polymer ?
#
loop_
_entity_poly.entity_id
_entity_poly.type
_entity_poly.pdbx_seq_one_letter_code
_entity_poly.pdbx_strand_id
1 'polypeptide(L)' 'MNYRKKSLEEIPEEDTSIWSCTDESCKGWMRDNFAFEHEPTCRLCNSPMVRASKMLPILNNSNGDLKAIKKGVQID' A
#
# COMPACT_ATOMS: atom_id res chain seq x y z
N MET A 1 -4.48 -16.03 39.27
CA MET A 1 -5.07 -15.55 38.00
C MET A 1 -4.18 -16.03 36.86
N ASN A 2 -4.64 -16.99 36.05
CA ASN A 2 -3.86 -17.50 34.93
C ASN A 2 -3.96 -16.53 33.75
N TYR A 3 -2.93 -15.71 33.55
CA TYR A 3 -2.75 -14.91 32.35
C TYR A 3 -2.43 -15.84 31.18
N ARG A 4 -3.46 -16.38 30.52
CA ARG A 4 -3.28 -17.02 29.20
C ARG A 4 -2.73 -15.96 28.25
N LYS A 5 -1.42 -16.02 27.97
CA LYS A 5 -0.84 -15.37 26.79
C LYS A 5 -1.59 -15.97 25.59
N LYS A 6 -2.53 -15.24 25.03
CA LYS A 6 -3.06 -15.57 23.69
C LYS A 6 -1.84 -15.56 22.78
N SER A 7 -1.44 -16.72 22.27
CA SER A 7 -0.53 -16.77 21.12
C SER A 7 -1.18 -15.90 20.05
N LEU A 8 -0.50 -14.83 19.64
CA LEU A 8 -0.92 -14.07 18.48
C LEU A 8 -0.87 -15.05 17.32
N GLU A 9 -2.03 -15.43 16.81
CA GLU A 9 -2.14 -16.26 15.62
C GLU A 9 -1.39 -15.54 14.50
N GLU A 10 -0.43 -16.22 13.87
CA GLU A 10 0.40 -15.62 12.83
C GLU A 10 -0.50 -15.23 11.66
N ILE A 11 -0.55 -13.93 11.36
CA ILE A 11 -1.35 -13.41 10.26
C ILE A 11 -0.65 -13.82 8.95
N PRO A 12 -1.32 -14.50 8.02
CA PRO A 12 -0.73 -14.83 6.73
C PRO A 12 -0.26 -13.58 5.98
N GLU A 13 0.99 -13.62 5.51
CA GLU A 13 1.59 -12.55 4.72
C GLU A 13 1.84 -13.00 3.27
N GLU A 14 1.83 -12.04 2.34
CA GLU A 14 2.12 -12.25 0.91
C GLU A 14 3.10 -11.20 0.37
N ASP A 15 3.84 -11.56 -0.69
CA ASP A 15 4.74 -10.62 -1.36
C ASP A 15 3.90 -9.61 -2.15
N THR A 16 3.82 -8.41 -1.59
CA THR A 16 2.94 -7.37 -2.10
C THR A 16 3.77 -6.33 -2.84
N SER A 17 3.38 -6.05 -4.08
CA SER A 17 3.92 -4.91 -4.83
C SER A 17 3.50 -3.59 -4.16
N ILE A 18 4.48 -2.73 -3.90
CA ILE A 18 4.29 -1.43 -3.25
C ILE A 18 4.97 -0.32 -4.06
N TRP A 19 4.54 0.91 -3.78
CA TRP A 19 5.28 2.14 -4.06
C TRP A 19 5.98 2.55 -2.78
N SER A 20 7.29 2.77 -2.83
CA SER A 20 8.11 3.27 -1.73
C SER A 20 8.60 4.67 -2.05
N CYS A 21 8.54 5.58 -1.07
CA CYS A 21 9.03 6.94 -1.23
C CYS A 21 10.54 6.93 -1.53
N THR A 22 10.98 7.78 -2.46
CA THR A 22 12.41 7.91 -2.78
C THR A 22 13.19 8.72 -1.74
N ASP A 23 12.50 9.49 -0.91
CA ASP A 23 13.12 10.30 0.12
C ASP A 23 13.47 9.43 1.34
N GLU A 24 14.76 9.29 1.64
CA GLU A 24 15.27 8.48 2.75
C GLU A 24 14.79 8.98 4.13
N SER A 25 14.43 10.26 4.24
CA SER A 25 13.85 10.83 5.46
C SER A 25 12.36 10.48 5.62
N CYS A 26 11.71 9.97 4.56
CA CYS A 26 10.31 9.65 4.53
C CYS A 26 10.08 8.12 4.44
N LYS A 27 9.44 7.55 5.45
CA LYS A 27 9.08 6.11 5.48
C LYS A 27 7.77 5.78 4.75
N GLY A 28 7.37 6.64 3.82
CA GLY A 28 6.11 6.53 3.10
C GLY A 28 6.13 5.37 2.11
N TRP A 29 5.06 4.58 2.11
CA TRP A 29 4.82 3.58 1.08
C TRP A 29 3.31 3.33 0.95
N MET A 30 2.88 2.81 -0.20
CA MET A 30 1.50 2.37 -0.41
C MET A 30 1.46 1.11 -1.27
N ARG A 31 0.42 0.28 -1.12
CA ARG A 31 0.24 -0.89 -1.98
C ARG A 31 -0.09 -0.46 -3.40
N ASP A 32 0.54 -1.12 -4.37
CA ASP A 32 0.40 -0.81 -5.79
C ASP A 32 -1.05 -0.97 -6.28
N ASN A 33 -1.73 -2.02 -5.80
CA ASN A 33 -3.12 -2.31 -6.14
C ASN A 33 -4.14 -1.34 -5.53
N PHE A 34 -3.73 -0.38 -4.70
CA PHE A 34 -4.58 0.70 -4.19
C PHE A 34 -4.18 2.07 -4.74
N ALA A 35 -3.19 2.13 -5.65
CA ALA A 35 -2.82 3.36 -6.31
C ALA A 35 -3.81 3.68 -7.45
N PHE A 36 -4.22 4.94 -7.54
CA PHE A 36 -5.03 5.46 -8.64
C PHE A 36 -4.18 5.80 -9.87
N GLU A 37 -2.89 6.07 -9.66
CA GLU A 37 -1.96 6.48 -10.72
C GLU A 37 -0.96 5.36 -10.99
N HIS A 38 -0.44 5.34 -12.22
CA HIS A 38 0.59 4.38 -12.62
C HIS A 38 1.92 4.63 -11.91
N GLU A 39 2.19 5.89 -11.55
CA GLU A 39 3.33 6.30 -10.73
C GLU A 39 2.83 7.39 -9.78
N PRO A 40 2.54 7.04 -8.51
CA PRO A 40 2.01 7.99 -7.55
C PRO A 40 3.12 8.82 -6.91
N THR A 41 2.75 10.01 -6.48
CA THR A 41 3.57 10.84 -5.59
C THR A 41 3.30 10.50 -4.12
N CYS A 42 4.33 10.53 -3.28
CA CYS A 42 4.20 10.25 -1.85
C CYS A 42 3.29 11.28 -1.17
N ARG A 43 2.20 10.83 -0.55
CA ARG A 43 1.23 11.71 0.12
C ARG A 43 1.73 12.35 1.43
N LEU A 44 2.91 11.94 1.90
CA LEU A 44 3.48 12.46 3.15
C LEU A 44 4.47 13.60 2.91
N CYS A 45 5.29 13.53 1.85
CA CYS A 45 6.34 14.51 1.57
C CYS A 45 6.32 15.05 0.13
N ASN A 46 5.41 14.57 -0.71
CA ASN A 46 5.28 14.93 -2.12
C ASN A 46 6.49 14.57 -3.01
N SER A 47 7.42 13.76 -2.50
CA SER A 47 8.50 13.18 -3.30
C SER A 47 8.00 12.06 -4.22
N PRO A 48 8.72 11.77 -5.32
CA PRO A 48 8.41 10.62 -6.17
C PRO A 48 8.42 9.30 -5.40
N MET A 49 7.78 8.28 -5.97
CA MET A 49 7.81 6.92 -5.43
C MET A 49 8.33 5.93 -6.48
N VAL A 50 8.99 4.87 -6.00
CA VAL A 50 9.52 3.78 -6.84
C VAL A 50 8.84 2.46 -6.50
N ARG A 51 8.76 1.56 -7.48
CA ARG A 51 8.21 0.21 -7.26
C ARG A 51 9.17 -0.62 -6.41
N ALA A 52 8.61 -1.31 -5.42
CA ALA A 52 9.31 -2.27 -4.58
C ALA A 52 8.34 -3.41 -4.18
N SER A 53 8.83 -4.41 -3.45
CA SER A 53 7.99 -5.45 -2.84
C SER A 53 8.18 -5.49 -1.32
N LYS A 54 7.15 -5.94 -0.60
CA LYS A 54 7.19 -6.09 0.85
C LYS A 54 6.28 -7.24 1.31
N MET A 55 6.74 -7.99 2.31
CA MET A 55 5.91 -8.98 3.01
C MET A 55 4.89 -8.22 3.88
N LEU A 56 3.61 -8.40 3.57
CA LEU A 56 2.51 -7.71 4.24
C LEU A 56 1.35 -8.68 4.46
N PRO A 57 0.50 -8.43 5.48
CA PRO A 57 -0.75 -9.16 5.62
C PRO A 57 -1.58 -9.13 4.35
N ILE A 58 -2.17 -10.28 4.03
CA ILE A 58 -3.04 -10.46 2.86
C ILE A 58 -4.17 -9.42 2.90
N LEU A 59 -4.33 -8.68 1.81
CA LEU A 59 -5.37 -7.65 1.71
C LEU A 59 -5.99 -7.65 0.31
N ASN A 60 -7.24 -8.11 0.24
CA ASN A 60 -8.00 -8.15 -1.01
C ASN A 60 -8.55 -6.76 -1.37
N ASN A 61 -8.30 -6.30 -2.60
CA ASN A 61 -8.92 -5.12 -3.16
C ASN A 61 -10.13 -5.52 -4.02
N SER A 62 -11.35 -5.29 -3.53
CA SER A 62 -12.59 -5.58 -4.27
C SER A 62 -12.96 -4.54 -5.33
N ASN A 63 -12.26 -3.40 -5.41
CA ASN A 63 -12.60 -2.28 -6.31
C ASN A 63 -12.12 -2.46 -7.76
N GLY A 64 -11.47 -3.60 -8.09
CA GLY A 64 -10.87 -3.83 -9.41
C GLY A 64 -9.63 -2.97 -9.66
N ASP A 65 -9.12 -2.98 -10.90
CA ASP A 65 -7.97 -2.16 -11.29
C ASP A 65 -8.39 -0.71 -11.51
N LEU A 66 -8.26 0.10 -10.45
CA LEU A 66 -8.58 1.52 -10.45
C LEU A 66 -7.73 2.32 -11.45
N LYS A 67 -6.57 1.82 -11.89
CA LYS A 67 -5.71 2.48 -12.87
C LYS A 67 -6.22 2.31 -14.30
N ALA A 68 -6.97 1.23 -14.55
CA ALA A 68 -7.61 0.99 -15.85
C ALA A 68 -8.85 1.88 -16.07
N ILE A 69 -9.43 2.43 -15.00
CA ILE A 69 -10.57 3.34 -15.09
C ILE A 69 -10.04 4.73 -15.51
N LYS A 70 -10.41 5.17 -16.72
CA LYS A 70 -10.14 6.54 -17.20
C LYS A 70 -10.63 7.52 -16.14
N LYS A 71 -9.73 8.33 -15.55
CA LYS A 71 -9.99 9.30 -14.47
C LYS A 71 -11.41 9.89 -14.56
N GLY A 72 -12.33 9.36 -13.75
CA GLY A 72 -13.73 9.77 -13.73
C GLY A 72 -13.89 11.06 -12.92
N VAL A 73 -14.36 12.10 -13.62
CA VAL A 73 -14.81 13.42 -13.16
C VAL A 73 -13.92 14.09 -12.11
N GLN A 74 -13.08 15.02 -12.58
CA GLN A 74 -12.63 16.13 -11.73
C GLN A 74 -13.88 16.92 -11.32
N ILE A 75 -14.23 16.86 -10.04
CA ILE A 75 -15.12 17.82 -9.42
C ILE A 75 -14.24 19.01 -9.04
N ASP A 76 -14.30 20.06 -9.86
CA ASP A 76 -13.86 21.42 -9.50
C ASP A 76 -14.78 22.00 -8.42
#